data_AF-A0A5E4CD86-F1
#
_entry.id   AF-A0A5E4CD86-F1
#
_cell.length_a   1.000
_cell.length_b   1.000
_cell.length_c   1.000
_cell.angle_alpha   90.00
_cell.angle_beta   90.00
_cell.angle_gamma   90.00
#
_symmetry.space_group_name_H-M   'P 1'
#
loop_
_entity.id
_entity.type
_entity.pdbx_description
1 polymer ?
#
loop_
_entity_poly.entity_id
_entity_poly.type
_entity_poly.pdbx_seq_one_letter_code
_entity_poly.pdbx_strand_id
1 'polypeptide(L)'
;MDPQSLEGVKVETESGELSRLRAELAGALAEMETMKAVAEVSESTKAEAVAAVQRQCQEEVASLQAILKDSISSYEAQIASLKQERQQQQQDSEEKERELGQLKQLLARAHPLDSLEKQMEKAHEDSEKLREIVLPMEQEIEELKAKLLKAEELIQEIQRRPRHPPSLHGSTELLPLSRNPSPPLEPLEEPSGDGGPAAEAFAHNCDDSASISSFSLGGAGSSASLPRSRQGLSPEQEETASLVSTGTLVPEGIYLPPPGYQLVPDNQWEQLQAEGRQLQKDLESVSRERDELQEGLRRSTEDCAKQMQVLLAQVQNSEQLLRTLQGTVSQAQERVQLQMAELATSHKCLHQEVKRLNEENQGLRAEHLPSSAPQSLEQLEGEDESLPSSVQELQQLLHRMRQEARARLQAREHEAERLRIEIVTLREALEEETAARASLEGQLRVQREETEVLEASLCSLRTEMDRIQQEQSQVRQSPGSRPGCEGPHCAEKA
;
A
#
# COMPACT_ATOMS: atom_id res chain seq x y z
N MET A 1 75.59 -79.95 52.05
CA MET A 1 74.84 -78.77 52.51
C MET A 1 74.66 -77.90 51.30
N ASP A 2 73.50 -78.06 50.67
CA ASP A 2 73.44 -78.35 49.25
C ASP A 2 73.16 -77.12 48.38
N PRO A 3 73.84 -76.96 47.24
CA PRO A 3 73.62 -75.86 46.31
C PRO A 3 72.20 -75.86 45.68
N GLN A 4 71.44 -76.95 45.83
CA GLN A 4 70.10 -77.13 45.26
C GLN A 4 68.99 -76.33 45.96
N SER A 5 69.18 -75.86 47.20
CA SER A 5 68.13 -75.14 47.96
C SER A 5 68.08 -73.63 47.67
N LEU A 6 69.21 -73.00 47.32
CA LEU A 6 69.27 -71.58 46.93
C LEU A 6 68.78 -71.35 45.49
N GLU A 7 69.01 -72.33 44.61
CA GLU A 7 68.51 -72.30 43.24
C GLU A 7 66.98 -72.43 43.19
N GLY A 8 66.38 -73.26 44.05
CA GLY A 8 64.92 -73.41 44.16
C GLY A 8 64.20 -72.14 44.60
N VAL A 9 64.73 -71.42 45.60
CA VAL A 9 64.13 -70.15 46.08
C VAL A 9 64.22 -69.06 45.02
N LYS A 10 65.35 -69.00 44.28
CA LYS A 10 65.53 -68.03 43.20
C LYS A 10 64.60 -68.30 42.01
N VAL A 11 64.40 -69.57 41.65
CA VAL A 11 63.46 -69.99 40.61
C VAL A 11 62.00 -69.71 41.01
N GLU A 12 61.64 -69.86 42.29
CA GLU A 12 60.30 -69.52 42.78
C GLU A 12 60.03 -68.02 42.76
N THR A 13 61.02 -67.18 43.12
CA THR A 13 60.89 -65.72 43.03
C THR A 13 60.78 -65.24 41.58
N GLU A 14 61.61 -65.79 40.68
CA GLU A 14 61.57 -65.47 39.25
C GLU A 14 60.24 -65.94 38.62
N SER A 15 59.71 -67.09 39.05
CA SER A 15 58.38 -67.59 38.65
C SER A 15 57.24 -66.68 39.11
N GLY A 16 57.31 -66.17 40.35
CA GLY A 16 56.37 -65.19 40.89
C GLY A 16 56.39 -63.86 40.11
N GLU A 17 57.56 -63.34 39.81
CA GLU A 17 57.72 -62.12 39.00
C GLU A 17 57.22 -62.31 37.57
N LEU A 18 57.50 -63.46 36.93
CA LEU A 18 56.95 -63.80 35.62
C LEU A 18 55.41 -63.89 35.64
N SER A 19 54.81 -64.42 36.70
CA SER A 19 53.36 -64.49 36.83
C SER A 19 52.72 -63.10 36.98
N ARG A 20 53.38 -62.19 37.72
CA ARG A 20 52.96 -60.80 37.87
C ARG A 20 53.08 -60.03 36.55
N LEU A 21 54.21 -60.15 35.85
CA LEU A 21 54.41 -59.51 34.54
C LEU A 21 53.40 -60.02 33.50
N ARG A 22 53.02 -61.30 33.54
CA ARG A 22 51.94 -61.84 32.69
C ARG A 22 50.57 -61.25 33.02
N ALA A 23 50.27 -61.04 34.29
CA ALA A 23 49.02 -60.40 34.71
C ALA A 23 48.98 -58.91 34.32
N GLU A 24 50.09 -58.18 34.48
CA GLU A 24 50.23 -56.79 34.06
C GLU A 24 50.12 -56.65 32.52
N LEU A 25 50.73 -57.56 31.75
CA LEU A 25 50.58 -57.62 30.29
C LEU A 25 49.13 -57.88 29.88
N ALA A 26 48.45 -58.84 30.54
CA ALA A 26 47.05 -59.15 30.27
C ALA A 26 46.13 -57.95 30.59
N GLY A 27 46.39 -57.22 31.68
CA GLY A 27 45.70 -55.98 32.03
C GLY A 27 45.89 -54.88 30.99
N ALA A 28 47.14 -54.63 30.59
CA ALA A 28 47.46 -53.64 29.57
C ALA A 28 46.82 -53.97 28.19
N LEU A 29 46.74 -55.25 27.82
CA LEU A 29 46.04 -55.67 26.59
C LEU A 29 44.53 -55.42 26.66
N ALA A 30 43.89 -55.71 27.80
CA ALA A 30 42.47 -55.41 27.99
C ALA A 30 42.21 -53.89 27.96
N GLU A 31 43.07 -53.08 28.59
CA GLU A 31 42.99 -51.62 28.51
C GLU A 31 43.14 -51.11 27.07
N MET A 32 44.09 -51.66 26.30
CA MET A 32 44.24 -51.34 24.88
C MET A 32 42.97 -51.70 24.07
N GLU A 33 42.36 -52.85 24.32
CA GLU A 33 41.12 -53.25 23.64
C GLU A 33 39.95 -52.31 23.99
N THR A 34 39.82 -51.91 25.26
CA THR A 34 38.79 -50.95 25.67
C THR A 34 39.02 -49.57 25.06
N MET A 35 40.27 -49.07 25.04
CA MET A 35 40.62 -47.82 24.36
C MET A 35 40.31 -47.89 22.85
N LYS A 36 40.58 -49.03 22.21
CA LYS A 36 40.25 -49.24 20.80
C LYS A 36 38.74 -49.17 20.56
N ALA A 37 37.94 -49.82 21.41
CA ALA A 37 36.48 -49.75 21.31
C ALA A 37 35.95 -48.32 21.52
N VAL A 38 36.49 -47.58 22.50
CA VAL A 38 36.13 -46.17 22.73
C VAL A 38 36.54 -45.29 21.55
N ALA A 39 37.71 -45.52 20.95
CA ALA A 39 38.17 -44.81 19.77
C ALA A 39 37.22 -45.04 18.58
N GLU A 40 36.83 -46.29 18.32
CA GLU A 40 35.90 -46.66 17.25
C GLU A 40 34.51 -46.02 17.45
N VAL A 41 33.98 -46.03 18.68
CA VAL A 41 32.73 -45.32 19.01
C VAL A 41 32.87 -43.80 18.84
N SER A 42 34.02 -43.23 19.20
CA SER A 42 34.27 -41.80 19.01
C SER A 42 34.36 -41.42 17.53
N GLU A 43 34.93 -42.29 16.70
CA GLU A 43 35.04 -42.11 15.26
C GLU A 43 33.67 -42.23 14.59
N SER A 44 32.87 -43.23 14.97
CA SER A 44 31.51 -43.38 14.44
C SER A 44 30.61 -42.21 14.85
N THR A 45 30.70 -41.73 16.09
CA THR A 45 29.95 -40.57 16.57
C THR A 45 30.33 -39.29 15.82
N LYS A 46 31.63 -39.08 15.55
CA LYS A 46 32.10 -37.96 14.73
C LYS A 46 31.59 -38.07 13.29
N ALA A 47 31.65 -39.27 12.69
CA ALA A 47 31.15 -39.51 11.34
C ALA A 47 29.64 -39.24 11.25
N GLU A 48 28.87 -39.67 12.24
CA GLU A 48 27.42 -39.41 12.31
C GLU A 48 27.12 -37.92 12.47
N ALA A 49 27.84 -37.21 13.35
CA ALA A 49 27.70 -35.77 13.53
C ALA A 49 28.01 -35.00 12.23
N VAL A 50 29.09 -35.37 11.52
CA VAL A 50 29.43 -34.78 10.22
C VAL A 50 28.33 -35.08 9.19
N ALA A 51 27.83 -36.31 9.12
CA ALA A 51 26.75 -36.68 8.20
C ALA A 51 25.44 -35.93 8.53
N ALA A 52 25.14 -35.69 9.81
CA ALA A 52 23.99 -34.90 10.23
C ALA A 52 24.09 -33.43 9.78
N VAL A 53 25.25 -32.80 9.98
CA VAL A 53 25.51 -31.43 9.51
C VAL A 53 25.44 -31.34 7.99
N GLN A 54 25.99 -32.32 7.27
CA GLN A 54 25.89 -32.38 5.81
C GLN A 54 24.45 -32.48 5.33
N ARG A 55 23.62 -33.33 5.97
CA ARG A 55 22.19 -33.44 5.66
C ARG A 55 21.46 -32.13 5.91
N GLN A 56 21.68 -31.49 7.06
CA GLN A 56 21.07 -30.20 7.37
C GLN A 56 21.45 -29.13 6.34
N CYS A 57 22.72 -29.03 5.96
CA CYS A 57 23.17 -28.09 4.94
C CYS A 57 22.50 -28.36 3.57
N GLN A 58 22.36 -29.64 3.18
CA GLN A 58 21.63 -30.00 1.96
C GLN A 58 20.15 -29.62 2.02
N GLU A 59 19.50 -29.84 3.16
CA GLU A 59 18.10 -29.48 3.40
C GLU A 59 17.90 -27.97 3.38
N GLU A 60 18.79 -27.19 4.01
CA GLU A 60 18.76 -25.73 3.98
C GLU A 60 18.96 -25.19 2.57
N VAL A 61 19.89 -25.76 1.80
CA VAL A 61 20.09 -25.41 0.39
C VAL A 61 18.84 -25.74 -0.44
N ALA A 62 18.25 -26.92 -0.26
CA ALA A 62 17.04 -27.31 -0.97
C ALA A 62 15.84 -26.41 -0.61
N SER A 63 15.69 -26.05 0.68
CA SER A 63 14.67 -25.13 1.18
C SER A 63 14.84 -23.73 0.59
N LEU A 64 16.06 -23.18 0.62
CA LEU A 64 16.35 -21.88 0.02
C LEU A 64 16.08 -21.88 -1.49
N GLN A 65 16.46 -22.94 -2.19
CA GLN A 65 16.18 -23.10 -3.62
C GLN A 65 14.67 -23.14 -3.91
N ALA A 66 13.88 -23.83 -3.07
CA ALA A 66 12.43 -23.89 -3.20
C ALA A 66 11.80 -22.49 -3.00
N ILE A 67 12.18 -21.78 -1.94
CA ILE A 67 11.68 -20.42 -1.66
C ILE A 67 12.04 -19.46 -2.81
N LEU A 68 13.27 -19.53 -3.31
CA LEU A 68 13.69 -18.68 -4.44
C LEU A 68 12.87 -19.00 -5.70
N LYS A 69 12.65 -20.28 -5.98
CA LYS A 69 11.85 -20.72 -7.13
C LYS A 69 10.41 -20.26 -7.04
N ASP A 70 9.80 -20.35 -5.86
CA ASP A 70 8.43 -19.89 -5.61
C ASP A 70 8.33 -18.37 -5.75
N SER A 71 9.33 -17.64 -5.24
CA SER A 71 9.42 -16.17 -5.38
C SER A 71 9.53 -15.75 -6.84
N ILE A 72 10.42 -16.39 -7.61
CA ILE A 72 10.57 -16.15 -9.05
C ILE A 72 9.26 -16.45 -9.78
N SER A 73 8.64 -17.60 -9.50
CA SER A 73 7.38 -18.00 -10.13
C SER A 73 6.24 -17.01 -9.82
N SER A 74 6.20 -16.49 -8.59
CA SER A 74 5.24 -15.46 -8.17
C SER A 74 5.45 -14.14 -8.93
N TYR A 75 6.70 -13.68 -9.05
CA TYR A 75 7.01 -12.47 -9.84
C TYR A 75 6.73 -12.66 -11.33
N GLU A 76 7.02 -13.84 -11.89
CA GLU A 76 6.70 -14.16 -13.28
C GLU A 76 5.18 -14.10 -13.53
N ALA A 77 4.37 -14.66 -12.62
CA ALA A 77 2.91 -14.59 -12.69
C ALA A 77 2.40 -13.14 -12.57
N GLN A 78 2.95 -12.34 -11.66
CA GLN A 78 2.58 -10.93 -11.51
C GLN A 78 2.93 -10.11 -12.76
N ILE A 79 4.11 -10.31 -13.34
CA ILE A 79 4.54 -9.67 -14.58
C ILE A 79 3.62 -10.09 -15.74
N ALA A 80 3.24 -11.37 -15.82
CA ALA A 80 2.32 -11.85 -16.84
C ALA A 80 0.93 -11.20 -16.70
N SER A 81 0.40 -11.10 -15.48
CA SER A 81 -0.87 -10.42 -15.19
C SER A 81 -0.82 -8.93 -15.57
N LEU A 82 0.24 -8.20 -15.19
CA LEU A 82 0.42 -6.80 -15.57
C LEU A 82 0.55 -6.61 -17.09
N LYS A 83 1.23 -7.52 -17.79
CA LYS A 83 1.31 -7.50 -19.25
C LYS A 83 -0.06 -7.72 -19.89
N GLN A 84 -0.85 -8.66 -19.35
CA GLN A 84 -2.20 -8.92 -19.81
C GLN A 84 -3.13 -7.73 -19.57
N GLU A 85 -3.06 -7.10 -18.38
CA GLU A 85 -3.84 -5.90 -18.06
C GLU A 85 -3.49 -4.74 -19.00
N ARG A 86 -2.20 -4.49 -19.25
CA ARG A 86 -1.78 -3.47 -20.22
C ARG A 86 -2.28 -3.76 -21.63
N GLN A 87 -2.29 -5.03 -22.04
CA GLN A 87 -2.82 -5.42 -23.34
C GLN A 87 -4.33 -5.23 -23.41
N GLN A 88 -5.07 -5.53 -22.33
CA GLN A 88 -6.51 -5.27 -22.24
C GLN A 88 -6.81 -3.77 -22.31
N GLN A 89 -6.11 -2.95 -21.52
CA GLN A 89 -6.26 -1.49 -21.56
C GLN A 89 -5.98 -0.91 -22.95
N GLN A 90 -4.97 -1.46 -23.65
CA GLN A 90 -4.69 -1.06 -25.03
C GLN A 90 -5.87 -1.42 -25.96
N GLN A 91 -6.41 -2.63 -25.86
CA GLN A 91 -7.57 -3.05 -26.66
C GLN A 91 -8.79 -2.18 -26.37
N ASP A 92 -9.09 -1.93 -25.10
CA ASP A 92 -10.20 -1.07 -24.68
C ASP A 92 -10.02 0.35 -25.22
N SER A 93 -8.79 0.89 -25.18
CA SER A 93 -8.48 2.22 -25.72
C SER A 93 -8.70 2.29 -27.23
N GLU A 94 -8.31 1.24 -27.97
CA GLU A 94 -8.54 1.17 -29.41
C GLU A 94 -10.03 1.00 -29.75
N GLU A 95 -10.78 0.23 -28.96
CA GLU A 95 -12.24 0.11 -29.11
C GLU A 95 -12.93 1.45 -28.87
N LYS A 96 -12.55 2.16 -27.81
CA LYS A 96 -13.05 3.51 -27.53
C LYS A 96 -12.69 4.48 -28.65
N GLU A 97 -11.50 4.40 -29.22
CA GLU A 97 -11.10 5.22 -30.37
C GLU A 97 -11.94 4.89 -31.61
N ARG A 98 -12.24 3.61 -31.86
CA ARG A 98 -13.14 3.17 -32.94
C ARG A 98 -14.56 3.68 -32.74
N GLU A 99 -15.12 3.56 -31.53
CA GLU A 99 -16.44 4.10 -31.17
C GLU A 99 -16.50 5.62 -31.36
N LEU A 100 -15.48 6.33 -30.87
CA LEU A 100 -15.37 7.78 -30.99
C LEU A 100 -15.24 8.21 -32.47
N GLY A 101 -14.51 7.44 -33.27
CA GLY A 101 -14.46 7.59 -34.73
C GLY A 101 -15.83 7.42 -35.39
N GLN A 102 -16.59 6.40 -35.01
CA GLN A 102 -17.94 6.17 -35.52
C GLN A 102 -18.90 7.30 -35.12
N LEU A 103 -18.87 7.75 -33.86
CA LEU A 103 -19.67 8.88 -33.39
C LEU A 103 -19.32 10.18 -34.11
N LYS A 104 -18.03 10.45 -34.32
CA LYS A 104 -17.58 11.60 -35.14
C LYS A 104 -18.11 11.52 -36.58
N GLN A 105 -18.11 10.32 -37.17
CA GLN A 105 -18.65 10.12 -38.51
C GLN A 105 -20.17 10.35 -38.55
N LEU A 106 -20.90 9.89 -37.52
CA LEU A 106 -22.34 10.15 -37.38
C LEU A 106 -22.62 11.64 -37.17
N LEU A 107 -21.85 12.34 -36.34
CA LEU A 107 -21.96 13.79 -36.14
C LEU A 107 -21.65 14.57 -37.43
N ALA A 108 -20.62 14.16 -38.19
CA ALA A 108 -20.33 14.77 -39.47
C ALA A 108 -21.48 14.59 -40.48
N ARG A 109 -22.11 13.42 -40.48
CA ARG A 109 -23.25 13.09 -41.36
C ARG A 109 -24.56 13.75 -40.89
N ALA A 110 -24.74 13.95 -39.59
CA ALA A 110 -25.83 14.68 -38.99
C ALA A 110 -25.37 16.13 -38.75
N HIS A 111 -25.44 16.98 -39.78
CA HIS A 111 -25.53 18.43 -39.61
C HIS A 111 -27.01 18.84 -39.62
N PRO A 112 -27.78 18.61 -38.53
CA PRO A 112 -29.14 19.12 -38.42
C PRO A 112 -29.16 20.66 -38.37
N LEU A 113 -28.04 21.29 -38.02
CA LEU A 113 -27.86 22.74 -38.03
C LEU A 113 -28.01 23.32 -39.44
N ASP A 114 -27.44 22.69 -40.48
CA ASP A 114 -27.62 23.15 -41.87
C ASP A 114 -29.08 23.05 -42.35
N SER A 115 -29.84 22.08 -41.82
CA SER A 115 -31.27 21.94 -42.13
C SER A 115 -32.10 22.97 -41.40
N LEU A 116 -31.79 23.24 -40.12
CA LEU A 116 -32.48 24.25 -39.32
C LEU A 116 -32.15 25.67 -39.81
N GLU A 117 -30.90 25.94 -40.17
CA GLU A 117 -30.45 27.21 -40.75
C GLU A 117 -31.22 27.50 -42.06
N LYS A 118 -31.36 26.52 -42.95
CA LYS A 118 -32.19 26.66 -44.16
C LYS A 118 -33.68 26.87 -43.86
N GLN A 119 -34.19 26.25 -42.80
CA GLN A 119 -35.58 26.48 -42.37
C GLN A 119 -35.77 27.89 -41.78
N MET A 120 -34.80 28.38 -41.01
CA MET A 120 -34.80 29.74 -40.46
C MET A 120 -34.66 30.80 -41.56
N GLU A 121 -33.77 30.59 -42.53
CA GLU A 121 -33.59 31.47 -43.68
C GLU A 121 -34.89 31.57 -44.50
N LYS A 122 -35.54 30.43 -44.77
CA LYS A 122 -36.85 30.41 -45.46
C LYS A 122 -37.94 31.13 -44.67
N ALA A 123 -38.02 30.92 -43.36
CA ALA A 123 -38.99 31.60 -42.51
C ALA A 123 -38.74 33.13 -42.48
N HIS A 124 -37.47 33.54 -42.52
CA HIS A 124 -37.08 34.95 -42.60
C HIS A 124 -37.49 35.57 -43.94
N GLU A 125 -37.19 34.91 -45.06
CA GLU A 125 -37.61 35.34 -46.40
C GLU A 125 -39.13 35.48 -46.50
N ASP A 126 -39.89 34.52 -45.96
CA ASP A 126 -41.36 34.56 -45.99
C ASP A 126 -41.91 35.71 -45.12
N SER A 127 -41.25 36.01 -43.99
CA SER A 127 -41.57 37.19 -43.18
C SER A 127 -41.29 38.49 -43.94
N GLU A 128 -40.20 38.58 -44.70
CA GLU A 128 -39.89 39.77 -45.49
C GLU A 128 -40.90 39.96 -46.62
N LYS A 129 -41.26 38.89 -47.35
CA LYS A 129 -42.30 38.93 -48.40
C LYS A 129 -43.65 39.39 -47.83
N LEU A 130 -44.02 38.90 -46.65
CA LEU A 130 -45.24 39.36 -45.97
C LEU A 130 -45.16 40.84 -45.63
N ARG A 131 -44.01 41.31 -45.16
CA ARG A 131 -43.79 42.73 -44.83
C ARG A 131 -43.89 43.62 -46.07
N GLU A 132 -43.37 43.19 -47.21
CA GLU A 132 -43.50 43.91 -48.49
C GLU A 132 -44.96 44.09 -48.92
N ILE A 133 -45.85 43.15 -48.57
CA ILE A 133 -47.29 43.22 -48.87
C ILE A 133 -48.05 44.04 -47.83
N VAL A 134 -47.73 43.85 -46.55
CA VAL A 134 -48.46 44.49 -45.43
C VAL A 134 -48.17 45.99 -45.37
N LEU A 135 -46.93 46.42 -45.60
CA LEU A 135 -46.55 47.84 -45.52
C LEU A 135 -47.38 48.77 -46.45
N PRO A 136 -47.58 48.47 -47.75
CA PRO A 136 -48.43 49.29 -48.61
C PRO A 136 -49.91 49.22 -48.20
N MET A 137 -50.38 48.07 -47.70
CA MET A 137 -51.74 47.97 -47.14
C MET A 137 -51.90 48.85 -45.89
N GLU A 138 -50.92 48.89 -45.00
CA GLU A 138 -50.91 49.76 -43.81
C GLU A 138 -50.97 51.24 -44.22
N GLN A 139 -50.19 51.64 -45.23
CA GLN A 139 -50.22 52.99 -45.79
C GLN A 139 -51.59 53.34 -46.39
N GLU A 140 -52.20 52.42 -47.15
CA GLU A 140 -53.54 52.63 -47.71
C GLU A 140 -54.60 52.73 -46.61
N ILE A 141 -54.51 51.91 -45.56
CA ILE A 141 -55.39 51.98 -44.40
C ILE A 141 -55.24 53.33 -43.69
N GLU A 142 -54.02 53.85 -43.52
CA GLU A 142 -53.80 55.19 -42.96
C GLU A 142 -54.40 56.29 -43.83
N GLU A 143 -54.23 56.21 -45.15
CA GLU A 143 -54.88 57.16 -46.07
C GLU A 143 -56.41 57.09 -46.00
N LEU A 144 -56.97 55.89 -45.96
CA LEU A 144 -58.41 55.68 -45.85
C LEU A 144 -58.94 56.20 -44.52
N LYS A 145 -58.23 55.96 -43.42
CA LYS A 145 -58.54 56.55 -42.10
C LYS A 145 -58.50 58.08 -42.15
N ALA A 146 -57.51 58.69 -42.80
CA ALA A 146 -57.43 60.13 -42.95
C ALA A 146 -58.57 60.71 -43.82
N LYS A 147 -58.94 60.03 -44.91
CA LYS A 147 -60.09 60.40 -45.75
C LYS A 147 -61.41 60.26 -44.99
N LEU A 148 -61.55 59.22 -44.17
CA LEU A 148 -62.72 58.99 -43.32
C LEU A 148 -62.86 60.08 -42.25
N LEU A 149 -61.79 60.43 -41.55
CA LEU A 149 -61.79 61.54 -40.59
C LEU A 149 -62.21 62.87 -41.24
N LYS A 150 -61.70 63.19 -42.43
CA LYS A 150 -62.12 64.39 -43.18
C LYS A 150 -63.61 64.36 -43.57
N ALA A 151 -64.12 63.19 -43.95
CA ALA A 151 -65.54 63.02 -44.26
C ALA A 151 -66.40 63.19 -43.00
N GLU A 152 -65.97 62.65 -41.86
CA GLU A 152 -66.62 62.83 -40.56
C GLU A 152 -66.66 64.30 -40.14
N GLU A 153 -65.57 65.05 -40.32
CA GLU A 153 -65.51 66.49 -40.07
C GLU A 153 -66.53 67.27 -40.93
N LEU A 154 -66.62 66.94 -42.24
CA LEU A 154 -67.61 67.54 -43.14
C LEU A 154 -69.05 67.21 -42.73
N ILE A 155 -69.31 65.98 -42.30
CA ILE A 155 -70.62 65.57 -41.79
C ILE A 155 -70.96 66.34 -40.52
N GLN A 156 -70.03 66.48 -39.58
CA GLN A 156 -70.23 67.28 -38.37
C GLN A 156 -70.51 68.75 -38.70
N GLU A 157 -69.83 69.32 -39.71
CA GLU A 157 -70.07 70.68 -40.17
C GLU A 157 -71.48 70.87 -40.76
N ILE A 158 -71.95 69.91 -41.56
CA ILE A 158 -73.32 69.88 -42.09
C ILE A 158 -74.35 69.74 -40.95
N GLN A 159 -74.03 68.94 -39.94
CA GLN A 159 -74.89 68.75 -38.76
C GLN A 159 -74.90 69.97 -37.82
N ARG A 160 -73.89 70.84 -37.84
CA ARG A 160 -73.86 72.10 -37.07
C ARG A 160 -74.72 73.23 -37.69
N ARG A 161 -75.31 73.05 -38.87
CA ARG A 161 -76.27 74.01 -39.46
C ARG A 161 -77.66 73.88 -38.79
N PRO A 162 -78.31 74.98 -38.35
CA PRO A 162 -79.62 74.92 -37.69
C PRO A 162 -80.76 74.50 -38.64
N ARG A 163 -81.57 73.52 -38.21
CA ARG A 163 -82.82 73.03 -38.85
C ARG A 163 -83.99 74.00 -38.67
N HIS A 164 -84.92 74.07 -39.64
CA HIS A 164 -86.35 73.69 -39.49
C HIS A 164 -87.22 73.85 -40.78
N PRO A 165 -88.46 73.27 -40.87
CA PRO A 165 -88.98 72.43 -41.98
C PRO A 165 -90.33 73.00 -42.55
N PRO A 166 -91.40 72.25 -42.98
CA PRO A 166 -91.62 70.88 -43.53
C PRO A 166 -92.53 70.82 -44.81
N SER A 167 -92.73 69.61 -45.40
CA SER A 167 -94.01 69.02 -45.92
C SER A 167 -93.75 67.91 -46.96
N LEU A 168 -94.04 66.63 -46.69
CA LEU A 168 -95.29 65.85 -46.93
C LEU A 168 -95.61 65.47 -48.40
N HIS A 169 -95.50 64.17 -48.70
CA HIS A 169 -96.41 63.26 -49.45
C HIS A 169 -95.52 62.11 -49.99
N GLY A 170 -95.73 60.83 -49.67
CA GLY A 170 -96.90 59.97 -49.91
C GLY A 170 -96.43 58.90 -50.92
N SER A 171 -96.72 57.60 -50.88
CA SER A 171 -97.66 56.75 -50.13
C SER A 171 -97.33 55.26 -50.41
N THR A 172 -98.05 54.31 -49.76
CA THR A 172 -98.56 53.03 -50.36
C THR A 172 -97.55 51.87 -50.50
N GLU A 173 -97.74 50.61 -50.09
CA GLU A 173 -98.76 49.86 -49.31
C GLU A 173 -98.31 48.35 -49.24
N LEU A 174 -98.86 47.57 -48.28
CA LEU A 174 -99.07 46.10 -48.26
C LEU A 174 -97.94 45.08 -47.85
N LEU A 175 -97.96 44.66 -46.57
CA LEU A 175 -98.15 43.31 -45.92
C LEU A 175 -97.89 41.98 -46.71
N PRO A 176 -97.94 40.75 -46.08
CA PRO A 176 -97.18 40.16 -44.95
C PRO A 176 -96.81 38.63 -45.13
N LEU A 177 -96.22 37.98 -44.10
CA LEU A 177 -96.26 36.53 -43.73
C LEU A 177 -95.66 35.41 -44.63
N SER A 178 -94.74 34.60 -44.07
CA SER A 178 -94.83 33.10 -43.91
C SER A 178 -93.50 32.54 -43.39
N ARG A 179 -93.45 31.86 -42.24
CA ARG A 179 -93.55 30.39 -42.02
C ARG A 179 -92.23 29.60 -42.24
N ASN A 180 -91.71 29.12 -41.10
CA ASN A 180 -90.81 27.97 -40.84
C ASN A 180 -90.86 26.84 -41.90
N PRO A 181 -89.77 26.04 -42.07
CA PRO A 181 -89.40 25.03 -41.05
C PRO A 181 -87.90 24.64 -40.90
N SER A 182 -87.57 24.12 -39.71
CA SER A 182 -86.46 23.16 -39.42
C SER A 182 -86.68 21.82 -40.17
N PRO A 183 -85.86 20.73 -40.11
CA PRO A 183 -84.95 20.26 -39.03
C PRO A 183 -83.63 19.63 -39.63
N PRO A 184 -82.86 18.61 -39.10
CA PRO A 184 -83.23 17.39 -38.32
C PRO A 184 -82.31 16.97 -37.14
N LEU A 185 -82.75 15.96 -36.38
CA LEU A 185 -82.01 15.17 -35.36
C LEU A 185 -81.94 13.67 -35.81
N GLU A 186 -80.74 13.07 -35.70
CA GLU A 186 -80.30 11.66 -35.39
C GLU A 186 -80.98 10.43 -36.09
N PRO A 187 -80.46 9.16 -36.09
CA PRO A 187 -79.22 8.54 -35.53
C PRO A 187 -78.45 7.53 -36.47
N LEU A 188 -77.25 7.11 -36.00
CA LEU A 188 -76.50 5.83 -36.11
C LEU A 188 -76.68 4.87 -37.32
N GLU A 189 -75.56 4.56 -38.02
CA GLU A 189 -75.18 3.20 -38.48
C GLU A 189 -73.70 3.16 -38.93
N GLU A 190 -72.90 2.28 -38.33
CA GLU A 190 -71.55 1.89 -38.77
C GLU A 190 -71.64 1.06 -40.08
N PRO A 191 -70.57 0.97 -40.90
CA PRO A 191 -69.59 -0.09 -40.63
C PRO A 191 -68.13 0.22 -41.03
N SER A 192 -67.22 -0.36 -40.24
CA SER A 192 -66.00 -1.10 -40.65
C SER A 192 -64.85 -0.42 -41.43
N GLY A 193 -63.64 -0.52 -40.84
CA GLY A 193 -62.33 -0.45 -41.51
C GLY A 193 -61.33 0.44 -40.77
N ASP A 194 -60.90 0.08 -39.56
CA ASP A 194 -59.64 -0.61 -39.23
C ASP A 194 -58.35 0.22 -39.47
N GLY A 195 -57.60 0.43 -38.38
CA GLY A 195 -56.24 0.99 -38.36
C GLY A 195 -56.00 2.17 -37.41
N GLY A 196 -55.89 1.93 -36.10
CA GLY A 196 -55.27 2.88 -35.14
C GLY A 196 -53.72 2.85 -35.19
N PRO A 197 -53.01 3.16 -34.09
CA PRO A 197 -52.81 4.48 -33.48
C PRO A 197 -51.29 4.82 -33.35
N ALA A 198 -50.90 6.09 -33.41
CA ALA A 198 -49.55 6.52 -33.00
C ALA A 198 -49.52 8.03 -32.67
N ALA A 199 -50.15 8.36 -31.55
CA ALA A 199 -49.65 9.44 -30.70
C ALA A 199 -48.48 8.88 -29.87
N GLU A 200 -47.64 9.79 -29.38
CA GLU A 200 -46.50 9.59 -28.47
C GLU A 200 -45.14 9.28 -29.14
N ALA A 201 -44.32 10.32 -29.29
CA ALA A 201 -42.90 10.25 -28.94
C ALA A 201 -42.28 11.65 -28.84
N PHE A 202 -42.02 12.04 -27.60
CA PHE A 202 -40.79 12.68 -27.13
C PHE A 202 -40.39 14.08 -27.62
N ALA A 203 -40.57 15.04 -26.70
CA ALA A 203 -39.61 16.11 -26.45
C ALA A 203 -38.50 15.60 -25.51
N HIS A 204 -37.26 16.05 -25.72
CA HIS A 204 -36.28 16.58 -24.74
C HIS A 204 -34.84 16.41 -25.24
N ASN A 205 -34.06 17.50 -25.30
CA ASN A 205 -33.08 17.79 -24.24
C ASN A 205 -32.25 19.07 -24.49
N CYS A 206 -32.24 19.89 -23.43
CA CYS A 206 -31.15 20.70 -22.84
C CYS A 206 -30.57 21.94 -23.54
N ASP A 207 -30.84 23.09 -22.90
CA ASP A 207 -29.90 24.00 -22.20
C ASP A 207 -28.53 24.29 -22.83
N ASP A 208 -28.23 25.57 -23.14
CA ASP A 208 -27.60 26.51 -22.20
C ASP A 208 -27.09 27.79 -22.91
N SER A 209 -26.94 28.86 -22.12
CA SER A 209 -26.05 30.03 -22.33
C SER A 209 -26.50 31.18 -23.26
N ALA A 210 -26.99 32.25 -22.63
CA ALA A 210 -26.80 33.61 -23.13
C ALA A 210 -26.12 34.46 -22.04
N SER A 211 -24.80 34.51 -22.09
CA SER A 211 -24.01 35.58 -21.49
C SER A 211 -23.97 36.76 -22.45
N ILE A 212 -24.27 37.96 -21.96
CA ILE A 212 -23.99 39.22 -22.66
C ILE A 212 -22.87 39.99 -21.94
N SER A 213 -21.74 40.04 -22.63
CA SER A 213 -20.83 41.19 -22.77
C SER A 213 -20.39 42.00 -21.55
N SER A 214 -19.14 41.71 -21.16
CA SER A 214 -18.02 42.63 -20.93
C SER A 214 -18.28 44.15 -21.01
N PHE A 215 -18.04 44.84 -19.89
CA PHE A 215 -17.28 46.09 -19.86
C PHE A 215 -16.17 45.94 -18.82
N SER A 216 -14.92 46.11 -19.27
CA SER A 216 -13.77 46.21 -18.38
C SER A 216 -13.64 47.65 -17.90
N LEU A 217 -13.59 47.85 -16.58
CA LEU A 217 -12.83 48.96 -15.99
C LEU A 217 -12.20 48.43 -14.69
N GLY A 218 -10.87 48.37 -14.69
CA GLY A 218 -10.10 47.70 -13.66
C GLY A 218 -10.03 48.43 -12.32
N GLY A 219 -9.28 47.80 -11.42
CA GLY A 219 -8.64 48.49 -10.30
C GLY A 219 -9.01 47.98 -8.92
N ALA A 220 -8.08 47.20 -8.38
CA ALA A 220 -7.61 47.21 -6.98
C ALA A 220 -8.52 46.70 -5.85
N GLY A 221 -7.87 45.99 -4.91
CA GLY A 221 -8.16 46.14 -3.49
C GLY A 221 -8.52 44.87 -2.71
N SER A 222 -7.49 44.20 -2.21
CA SER A 222 -7.34 43.64 -0.85
C SER A 222 -8.56 43.17 -0.03
N SER A 223 -8.38 41.95 0.51
CA SER A 223 -8.61 41.53 1.91
C SER A 223 -10.01 41.64 2.53
N ALA A 224 -10.54 40.51 3.04
CA ALA A 224 -10.52 40.17 4.47
C ALA A 224 -11.69 39.26 4.89
N SER A 225 -11.33 38.22 5.65
CA SER A 225 -12.04 37.65 6.82
C SER A 225 -13.49 37.11 6.75
N LEU A 226 -13.59 35.84 7.16
CA LEU A 226 -14.72 35.12 7.79
C LEU A 226 -15.62 35.98 8.71
N PRO A 227 -16.90 35.61 8.93
CA PRO A 227 -17.27 34.67 10.02
C PRO A 227 -18.28 33.58 9.59
N ARG A 228 -18.13 32.32 10.03
CA ARG A 228 -18.66 31.71 11.26
C ARG A 228 -20.19 31.48 11.24
N SER A 229 -20.53 30.21 11.03
CA SER A 229 -21.68 29.44 11.52
C SER A 229 -22.87 30.20 12.12
N ARG A 230 -24.01 30.12 11.44
CA ARG A 230 -25.32 30.01 12.09
C ARG A 230 -26.06 28.80 11.51
N GLN A 231 -26.35 27.88 12.41
CA GLN A 231 -27.31 26.80 12.25
C GLN A 231 -28.71 27.42 12.10
N GLY A 232 -29.47 27.00 11.10
CA GLY A 232 -30.87 27.39 10.97
C GLY A 232 -31.47 27.18 9.59
N LEU A 233 -32.21 26.07 9.45
CA LEU A 233 -33.42 25.88 8.65
C LEU A 233 -33.31 25.90 7.10
N SER A 234 -34.09 25.01 6.48
CA SER A 234 -34.12 24.74 5.05
C SER A 234 -34.68 25.93 4.24
N PRO A 235 -34.18 26.22 3.02
CA PRO A 235 -34.45 27.47 2.29
C PRO A 235 -35.83 27.54 1.60
N GLU A 236 -36.70 26.57 1.80
CA GLU A 236 -37.89 26.40 0.94
C GLU A 236 -39.14 27.16 1.46
N GLN A 237 -39.04 27.85 2.60
CA GLN A 237 -40.22 28.43 3.27
C GLN A 237 -40.15 29.95 3.52
N GLU A 238 -39.04 30.61 3.19
CA GLU A 238 -38.91 32.07 3.34
C GLU A 238 -39.37 32.85 2.10
N GLU A 239 -39.37 32.21 0.92
CA GLU A 239 -39.73 32.86 -0.35
C GLU A 239 -41.25 33.00 -0.57
N THR A 240 -42.08 32.28 0.18
CA THR A 240 -43.55 32.43 0.09
C THR A 240 -44.11 33.58 0.92
N ALA A 241 -43.32 34.17 1.84
CA ALA A 241 -43.79 35.25 2.72
C ALA A 241 -43.64 36.66 2.11
N SER A 242 -42.80 36.84 1.09
CA SER A 242 -42.53 38.18 0.49
C SER A 242 -43.53 38.62 -0.60
N LEU A 243 -44.50 37.79 -0.99
CA LEU A 243 -45.41 38.10 -2.10
C LEU A 243 -46.70 38.85 -1.70
N VAL A 244 -46.85 39.28 -0.45
CA VAL A 244 -48.09 39.97 0.00
C VAL A 244 -47.96 41.51 0.00
N SER A 245 -46.85 42.09 -0.47
CA SER A 245 -46.66 43.55 -0.41
C SER A 245 -46.33 44.20 -1.76
N THR A 246 -47.30 44.25 -2.67
CA THR A 246 -47.71 45.48 -3.39
C THR A 246 -48.90 45.19 -4.28
N GLY A 247 -50.04 45.82 -3.98
CA GLY A 247 -51.26 45.66 -4.74
C GLY A 247 -51.25 46.40 -6.07
N THR A 248 -51.63 45.71 -7.13
CA THR A 248 -52.41 46.25 -8.25
C THR A 248 -53.36 45.17 -8.73
N LEU A 249 -54.67 45.44 -8.64
CA LEU A 249 -55.75 44.62 -9.17
C LEU A 249 -55.58 44.43 -10.69
N VAL A 250 -55.15 43.24 -11.10
CA VAL A 250 -55.24 42.74 -12.48
C VAL A 250 -56.26 41.60 -12.46
N PRO A 251 -57.20 41.50 -13.42
CA PRO A 251 -58.19 40.43 -13.46
C PRO A 251 -57.56 39.03 -13.33
N GLU A 252 -58.20 38.13 -12.58
CA GLU A 252 -57.76 36.77 -12.17
C GLU A 252 -57.54 35.76 -13.32
N GLY A 253 -56.91 36.16 -14.43
CA GLY A 253 -56.78 35.29 -15.60
C GLY A 253 -55.38 35.08 -16.15
N ILE A 254 -54.40 35.93 -15.82
CA ILE A 254 -53.10 35.87 -16.49
C ILE A 254 -51.97 36.10 -15.47
N TYR A 255 -51.42 35.00 -14.95
CA TYR A 255 -50.15 35.03 -14.24
C TYR A 255 -49.04 35.37 -15.24
N LEU A 256 -48.44 36.56 -15.11
CA LEU A 256 -47.21 36.89 -15.83
C LEU A 256 -46.00 36.54 -14.96
N PRO A 257 -45.16 35.58 -15.37
CA PRO A 257 -43.94 35.26 -14.63
C PRO A 257 -42.95 36.45 -14.65
N PRO A 258 -42.12 36.63 -13.60
CA PRO A 258 -41.09 37.65 -13.58
C PRO A 258 -40.10 37.53 -14.75
N PRO A 259 -39.45 38.63 -15.18
CA PRO A 259 -38.47 38.59 -16.27
C PRO A 259 -37.38 37.54 -16.01
N GLY A 260 -37.16 36.65 -16.98
CA GLY A 260 -36.21 35.53 -16.87
C GLY A 260 -36.82 34.20 -16.40
N TYR A 261 -38.10 34.17 -16.02
CA TYR A 261 -38.79 32.96 -15.63
C TYR A 261 -39.77 32.53 -16.73
N GLN A 262 -39.67 31.28 -17.16
CA GLN A 262 -40.57 30.69 -18.15
C GLN A 262 -41.58 29.79 -17.44
N LEU A 263 -42.86 29.92 -17.78
CA LEU A 263 -43.89 28.99 -17.34
C LEU A 263 -43.65 27.64 -18.03
N VAL A 264 -43.26 26.65 -17.24
CA VAL A 264 -43.04 25.28 -17.69
C VAL A 264 -44.34 24.48 -17.47
N PRO A 265 -44.88 23.81 -18.49
CA PRO A 265 -46.01 22.90 -18.33
C PRO A 265 -45.68 21.77 -17.34
N ASP A 266 -46.67 21.32 -16.55
CA ASP A 266 -46.48 20.31 -15.50
C ASP A 266 -45.75 19.05 -16.00
N ASN A 267 -46.05 18.59 -17.21
CA ASN A 267 -45.41 17.43 -17.84
C ASN A 267 -43.90 17.62 -18.03
N GLN A 268 -43.46 18.82 -18.43
CA GLN A 268 -42.04 19.15 -18.62
C GLN A 268 -41.34 19.35 -17.28
N TRP A 269 -42.04 19.88 -16.27
CA TRP A 269 -41.52 19.99 -14.91
C TRP A 269 -41.30 18.62 -14.27
N GLU A 270 -42.26 17.69 -14.41
CA GLU A 270 -42.13 16.31 -13.94
C GLU A 270 -40.97 15.58 -14.63
N GLN A 271 -40.79 15.80 -15.94
CA GLN A 271 -39.68 15.25 -16.71
C GLN A 271 -38.32 15.78 -16.22
N LEU A 272 -38.16 17.11 -16.10
CA LEU A 272 -36.94 17.72 -15.55
C LEU A 272 -36.67 17.27 -14.12
N GLN A 273 -37.70 17.08 -13.30
CA GLN A 273 -37.55 16.58 -11.94
C GLN A 273 -37.12 15.10 -11.91
N ALA A 274 -37.59 14.28 -12.86
CA ALA A 274 -37.14 12.91 -13.01
C ALA A 274 -35.69 12.84 -13.51
N GLU A 275 -35.32 13.65 -14.50
CA GLU A 275 -33.95 13.80 -15.01
C GLU A 275 -33.02 14.31 -13.91
N GLY A 276 -33.42 15.32 -13.14
CA GLY A 276 -32.66 15.82 -11.98
C GLY A 276 -32.47 14.76 -10.90
N ARG A 277 -33.50 13.97 -10.58
CA ARG A 277 -33.39 12.82 -9.67
C ARG A 277 -32.46 11.73 -10.21
N GLN A 278 -32.44 11.51 -11.53
CA GLN A 278 -31.57 10.53 -12.15
C GLN A 278 -30.11 11.00 -12.12
N LEU A 279 -29.85 12.23 -12.53
CA LEU A 279 -28.51 12.85 -12.44
C LEU A 279 -28.00 12.90 -11.00
N GLN A 280 -28.87 13.13 -10.02
CA GLN A 280 -28.50 13.07 -8.61
C GLN A 280 -28.04 11.66 -8.21
N LYS A 281 -28.75 10.62 -8.64
CA LYS A 281 -28.36 9.22 -8.37
C LYS A 281 -27.05 8.85 -9.07
N ASP A 282 -26.87 9.31 -10.30
CA ASP A 282 -25.65 9.06 -11.08
C ASP A 282 -24.45 9.79 -10.48
N LEU A 283 -24.64 11.02 -9.99
CA LEU A 283 -23.62 11.76 -9.25
C LEU A 283 -23.26 11.04 -7.94
N GLU A 284 -24.26 10.53 -7.22
CA GLU A 284 -24.02 9.74 -6.02
C GLU A 284 -23.26 8.44 -6.33
N SER A 285 -23.60 7.71 -7.40
CA SER A 285 -22.88 6.48 -7.77
C SER A 285 -21.43 6.77 -8.17
N VAL A 286 -21.19 7.78 -9.00
CA VAL A 286 -19.84 8.21 -9.39
C VAL A 286 -19.05 8.69 -8.16
N SER A 287 -19.70 9.37 -7.20
CA SER A 287 -19.03 9.78 -5.97
C SER A 287 -18.60 8.59 -5.10
N ARG A 288 -19.40 7.53 -5.04
CA ARG A 288 -19.06 6.28 -4.34
C ARG A 288 -17.91 5.55 -5.03
N GLU A 289 -17.95 5.42 -6.35
CA GLU A 289 -16.87 4.82 -7.14
C GLU A 289 -15.55 5.58 -6.96
N ARG A 290 -15.60 6.91 -6.97
CA ARG A 290 -14.43 7.75 -6.67
C ARG A 290 -13.85 7.43 -5.28
N ASP A 291 -14.71 7.36 -4.26
CA ASP A 291 -14.27 7.11 -2.90
C ASP A 291 -13.66 5.69 -2.76
N GLU A 292 -14.27 4.69 -3.39
CA GLU A 292 -13.74 3.32 -3.45
C GLU A 292 -12.36 3.26 -4.13
N LEU A 293 -12.20 3.93 -5.27
CA LEU A 293 -10.91 4.03 -5.96
C LEU A 293 -9.87 4.78 -5.14
N GLN A 294 -10.26 5.86 -4.46
CA GLN A 294 -9.37 6.64 -3.61
C GLN A 294 -8.89 5.83 -2.40
N GLU A 295 -9.77 5.04 -1.80
CA GLU A 295 -9.39 4.10 -0.74
C GLU A 295 -8.54 2.95 -1.26
N GLY A 296 -8.85 2.42 -2.45
CA GLY A 296 -8.05 1.38 -3.11
C GLY A 296 -6.62 1.85 -3.38
N LEU A 297 -6.46 3.09 -3.87
CA LEU A 297 -5.15 3.71 -4.05
C LEU A 297 -4.44 3.91 -2.72
N ARG A 298 -5.13 4.37 -1.66
CA ARG A 298 -4.53 4.47 -0.33
C ARG A 298 -3.99 3.13 0.16
N ARG A 299 -4.82 2.08 0.13
CA ARG A 299 -4.43 0.72 0.57
C ARG A 299 -3.22 0.22 -0.22
N SER A 300 -3.21 0.37 -1.55
CA SER A 300 -2.09 -0.09 -2.37
C SER A 300 -0.80 0.71 -2.10
N THR A 301 -0.89 2.02 -1.87
CA THR A 301 0.28 2.83 -1.48
C THR A 301 0.83 2.44 -0.12
N GLU A 302 -0.03 2.15 0.86
CA GLU A 302 0.37 1.67 2.19
C GLU A 302 1.02 0.29 2.11
N ASP A 303 0.47 -0.62 1.34
CA ASP A 303 1.03 -1.96 1.17
C ASP A 303 2.37 -1.93 0.41
N CYS A 304 2.48 -1.09 -0.62
CA CYS A 304 3.76 -0.82 -1.29
C CYS A 304 4.80 -0.25 -0.30
N ALA A 305 4.41 0.68 0.57
CA ALA A 305 5.31 1.22 1.58
C ALA A 305 5.78 0.16 2.59
N LYS A 306 4.88 -0.72 3.06
CA LYS A 306 5.23 -1.85 3.94
C LYS A 306 6.21 -2.81 3.25
N GLN A 307 5.96 -3.16 1.99
CA GLN A 307 6.86 -4.02 1.22
C GLN A 307 8.25 -3.40 1.05
N MET A 308 8.31 -2.11 0.69
CA MET A 308 9.57 -1.38 0.62
C MET A 308 10.30 -1.36 1.96
N GLN A 309 9.58 -1.21 3.07
CA GLN A 309 10.18 -1.20 4.41
C GLN A 309 10.80 -2.56 4.78
N VAL A 310 10.14 -3.67 4.44
CA VAL A 310 10.69 -5.03 4.63
C VAL A 310 11.94 -5.23 3.78
N LEU A 311 11.90 -4.84 2.50
CA LEU A 311 13.06 -4.94 1.60
C LEU A 311 14.24 -4.10 2.11
N LEU A 312 13.99 -2.88 2.59
CA LEU A 312 15.03 -2.03 3.17
C LEU A 312 15.64 -2.65 4.43
N ALA A 313 14.82 -3.22 5.32
CA ALA A 313 15.32 -3.93 6.49
C ALA A 313 16.18 -5.16 6.11
N GLN A 314 15.77 -5.91 5.09
CA GLN A 314 16.55 -7.05 4.57
C GLN A 314 17.88 -6.60 3.95
N VAL A 315 17.90 -5.50 3.20
CA VAL A 315 19.14 -4.92 2.66
C VAL A 315 20.06 -4.49 3.80
N GLN A 316 19.55 -3.76 4.80
CA GLN A 316 20.34 -3.34 5.96
C GLN A 316 20.94 -4.54 6.73
N ASN A 317 20.17 -5.61 6.90
CA ASN A 317 20.65 -6.83 7.55
C ASN A 317 21.76 -7.51 6.72
N SER A 318 21.56 -7.66 5.41
CA SER A 318 22.57 -8.27 4.54
C SER A 318 23.85 -7.43 4.44
N GLU A 319 23.75 -6.09 4.42
CA GLU A 319 24.91 -5.22 4.51
C GLU A 319 25.65 -5.38 5.85
N GLN A 320 24.92 -5.47 6.97
CA GLN A 320 25.54 -5.66 8.27
C GLN A 320 26.27 -7.00 8.35
N LEU A 321 25.67 -8.06 7.81
CA LEU A 321 26.32 -9.37 7.70
C LEU A 321 27.57 -9.32 6.81
N LEU A 322 27.53 -8.60 5.69
CA LEU A 322 28.72 -8.42 4.85
C LEU A 322 29.84 -7.68 5.59
N ARG A 323 29.50 -6.65 6.37
CA ARG A 323 30.49 -5.93 7.21
C ARG A 323 31.10 -6.85 8.26
N THR A 324 30.31 -7.69 8.93
CA THR A 324 30.84 -8.64 9.92
C THR A 324 31.72 -9.70 9.27
N LEU A 325 31.29 -10.28 8.14
CA LEU A 325 32.09 -11.23 7.37
C LEU A 325 33.40 -10.62 6.86
N GLN A 326 33.37 -9.38 6.38
CA GLN A 326 34.60 -8.67 6.00
C GLN A 326 35.56 -8.53 7.20
N GLY A 327 35.02 -8.22 8.38
CA GLY A 327 35.78 -8.16 9.63
C GLY A 327 36.41 -9.51 10.00
N THR A 328 35.64 -10.61 9.94
CA THR A 328 36.14 -11.95 10.30
C THR A 328 37.21 -12.44 9.31
N VAL A 329 37.04 -12.18 8.01
CA VAL A 329 38.04 -12.51 6.98
C VAL A 329 39.33 -11.72 7.21
N SER A 330 39.24 -10.42 7.52
CA SER A 330 40.43 -9.60 7.79
C SER A 330 41.20 -10.11 9.02
N GLN A 331 40.48 -10.44 10.09
CA GLN A 331 41.09 -11.04 11.29
C GLN A 331 41.70 -12.43 11.02
N ALA A 332 41.02 -13.28 10.24
CA ALA A 332 41.55 -14.58 9.87
C ALA A 332 42.83 -14.44 9.01
N GLN A 333 42.84 -13.47 8.09
CA GLN A 333 44.00 -13.14 7.28
C GLN A 333 45.18 -12.68 8.15
N GLU A 334 44.96 -11.79 9.11
CA GLU A 334 45.99 -11.36 10.06
C GLU A 334 46.55 -12.53 10.87
N ARG A 335 45.70 -13.44 11.37
CA ARG A 335 46.13 -14.65 12.09
C ARG A 335 47.02 -15.55 11.22
N VAL A 336 46.64 -15.78 9.97
CA VAL A 336 47.45 -16.58 9.04
C VAL A 336 48.79 -15.90 8.75
N GLN A 337 48.80 -14.58 8.58
CA GLN A 337 50.05 -13.82 8.39
C GLN A 337 50.99 -13.94 9.60
N LEU A 338 50.45 -13.87 10.82
CA LEU A 338 51.23 -14.09 12.04
C LEU A 338 51.79 -15.51 12.12
N GLN A 339 50.97 -16.53 11.86
CA GLN A 339 51.43 -17.92 11.84
C GLN A 339 52.51 -18.17 10.78
N MET A 340 52.38 -17.58 9.58
CA MET A 340 53.43 -17.67 8.56
C MET A 340 54.73 -16.99 9.01
N ALA A 341 54.63 -15.84 9.69
CA ALA A 341 55.81 -15.15 10.23
C ALA A 341 56.51 -16.00 11.30
N GLU A 342 55.74 -16.57 12.24
CA GLU A 342 56.26 -17.49 13.26
C GLU A 342 56.95 -18.70 12.63
N LEU A 343 56.31 -19.36 11.66
CA LEU A 343 56.89 -20.49 10.95
C LEU A 343 58.18 -20.10 10.23
N ALA A 344 58.22 -18.94 9.57
CA ALA A 344 59.40 -18.44 8.89
C ALA A 344 60.55 -18.15 9.88
N THR A 345 60.25 -17.62 11.07
CA THR A 345 61.27 -17.42 12.11
C THR A 345 61.79 -18.75 12.67
N SER A 346 60.90 -19.70 12.97
CA SER A 346 61.25 -21.05 13.41
C SER A 346 62.13 -21.77 12.40
N HIS A 347 61.78 -21.71 11.11
CA HIS A 347 62.57 -22.29 10.02
C HIS A 347 63.96 -21.65 9.93
N LYS A 348 64.08 -20.32 10.10
CA LYS A 348 65.39 -19.64 10.13
C LYS A 348 66.24 -20.10 11.30
N CYS A 349 65.67 -20.20 12.50
CA CYS A 349 66.38 -20.69 13.69
C CYS A 349 66.83 -22.14 13.53
N LEU A 350 65.95 -23.03 13.07
CA LEU A 350 66.29 -24.42 12.77
C LEU A 350 67.39 -24.54 11.71
N HIS A 351 67.33 -23.73 10.65
CA HIS A 351 68.37 -23.72 9.62
C HIS A 351 69.72 -23.28 10.17
N GLN A 352 69.76 -22.23 11.01
CA GLN A 352 70.97 -21.78 11.68
C GLN A 352 71.54 -22.88 12.59
N GLU A 353 70.67 -23.55 13.34
CA GLU A 353 71.06 -24.64 14.24
C GLU A 353 71.60 -25.86 13.49
N VAL A 354 70.93 -26.27 12.40
CA VAL A 354 71.42 -27.34 11.52
C VAL A 354 72.77 -26.96 10.90
N LYS A 355 72.94 -25.70 10.50
CA LYS A 355 74.22 -25.21 9.97
C LYS A 355 75.33 -25.28 11.04
N ARG A 356 75.07 -24.80 12.26
CA ARG A 356 75.99 -24.90 13.41
C ARG A 356 76.38 -26.34 13.69
N LEU A 357 75.40 -27.24 13.84
CA LEU A 357 75.65 -28.66 14.07
C LEU A 357 76.42 -29.32 12.92
N ASN A 358 76.20 -28.89 11.67
CA ASN A 358 76.95 -29.41 10.53
C ASN A 358 78.41 -28.93 10.53
N GLU A 359 78.65 -27.67 10.89
CA GLU A 359 80.00 -27.13 11.10
C GLU A 359 80.73 -27.84 12.25
N GLU A 360 80.06 -28.07 13.38
CA GLU A 360 80.58 -28.87 14.50
C GLU A 360 80.89 -30.31 14.09
N ASN A 361 79.98 -30.98 13.37
CA ASN A 361 80.21 -32.35 12.86
C ASN A 361 81.37 -32.40 11.86
N GLN A 362 81.56 -31.37 11.04
CA GLN A 362 82.71 -31.26 10.14
C GLN A 362 84.00 -31.05 10.93
N GLY A 363 83.97 -30.23 11.99
CA GLY A 363 85.08 -30.06 12.93
C GLY A 363 85.47 -31.37 13.60
N LEU A 364 84.50 -32.07 14.20
CA LEU A 364 84.72 -33.38 14.83
C LEU A 364 85.22 -34.43 13.83
N ARG A 365 84.74 -34.42 12.57
CA ARG A 365 85.27 -35.30 11.51
C ARG A 365 86.68 -34.92 11.07
N ALA A 366 87.02 -33.63 11.06
CA ALA A 366 88.39 -33.18 10.81
C ALA A 366 89.34 -33.56 11.95
N GLU A 367 88.84 -33.61 13.19
CA GLU A 367 89.56 -34.14 14.36
C GLU A 367 89.66 -35.69 14.35
N HIS A 368 88.65 -36.39 13.81
CA HIS A 368 88.62 -37.85 13.69
C HIS A 368 89.32 -38.41 12.44
N LEU A 369 89.63 -37.59 11.44
CA LEU A 369 90.59 -38.00 10.41
C LEU A 369 91.94 -38.16 11.11
N PRO A 370 92.57 -39.35 11.11
CA PRO A 370 93.84 -39.53 11.78
C PRO A 370 94.88 -38.64 11.09
N SER A 371 95.21 -37.53 11.76
CA SER A 371 96.48 -36.85 11.59
C SER A 371 97.56 -37.90 11.73
N SER A 372 98.08 -38.34 10.60
CA SER A 372 99.23 -39.20 10.47
C SER A 372 100.48 -38.42 10.84
N ALA A 373 100.66 -38.12 12.12
CA ALA A 373 101.97 -37.98 12.78
C ALA A 373 101.77 -37.78 14.29
N PRO A 374 102.49 -38.51 15.14
CA PRO A 374 102.32 -38.44 16.58
C PRO A 374 103.13 -37.27 17.13
N GLN A 375 102.48 -36.33 17.82
CA GLN A 375 103.19 -35.46 18.75
C GLN A 375 102.22 -34.76 19.72
N SER A 376 102.34 -35.21 20.98
CA SER A 376 102.36 -34.39 22.20
C SER A 376 101.13 -33.58 22.63
N LEU A 377 100.65 -33.94 23.83
CA LEU A 377 100.05 -33.07 24.86
C LEU A 377 98.93 -32.12 24.43
N GLU A 378 97.70 -32.44 24.83
CA GLU A 378 96.89 -31.64 25.78
C GLU A 378 95.46 -32.18 25.77
N GLN A 379 95.10 -32.89 26.84
CA GLN A 379 93.72 -33.23 27.16
C GLN A 379 93.01 -31.94 27.59
N LEU A 380 92.30 -31.29 26.67
CA LEU A 380 91.19 -30.40 27.00
C LEU A 380 89.91 -31.25 26.97
N GLU A 381 89.53 -31.74 28.15
CA GLU A 381 88.25 -32.36 28.41
C GLU A 381 87.15 -31.29 28.53
N GLY A 382 85.90 -31.73 28.34
CA GLY A 382 84.69 -30.95 28.12
C GLY A 382 84.39 -29.80 29.08
N GLU A 383 83.50 -28.90 28.62
CA GLU A 383 82.88 -27.84 29.40
C GLU A 383 82.22 -28.41 30.67
N ASP A 384 83.00 -28.44 31.73
CA ASP A 384 82.58 -28.67 33.10
C ASP A 384 81.57 -27.56 33.46
N GLU A 385 80.39 -27.93 33.96
CA GLU A 385 79.73 -27.14 35.00
C GLU A 385 80.67 -27.13 36.21
N SER A 386 81.74 -26.33 36.11
CA SER A 386 82.77 -26.27 37.12
C SER A 386 82.12 -25.74 38.39
N LEU A 387 82.04 -26.60 39.41
CA LEU A 387 81.74 -26.18 40.77
C LEU A 387 82.60 -24.95 41.08
N PRO A 388 82.01 -23.85 41.61
CA PRO A 388 82.72 -22.58 41.74
C PRO A 388 83.99 -22.80 42.54
N SER A 389 85.13 -22.64 41.86
CA SER A 389 86.45 -22.98 42.39
C SER A 389 86.98 -21.91 43.35
N SER A 390 86.34 -20.73 43.34
CA SER A 390 86.59 -19.62 44.24
C SER A 390 85.32 -19.17 44.98
N VAL A 391 85.52 -18.69 46.22
CA VAL A 391 84.43 -18.10 47.03
C VAL A 391 83.76 -16.93 46.30
N GLN A 392 84.50 -16.23 45.45
CA GLN A 392 83.99 -15.08 44.69
C GLN A 392 83.05 -15.52 43.54
N GLU A 393 83.36 -16.60 42.83
CA GLU A 393 82.45 -17.21 41.84
C GLU A 393 81.15 -17.71 42.49
N LEU A 394 81.25 -18.36 43.65
CA LEU A 394 80.07 -18.82 44.40
C LEU A 394 79.19 -17.63 44.84
N GLN A 395 79.79 -16.53 45.31
CA GLN A 395 79.05 -15.32 45.67
C GLN A 395 78.35 -14.68 44.47
N GLN A 396 79.00 -14.66 43.29
CA GLN A 396 78.41 -14.15 42.06
C GLN A 396 77.26 -15.04 41.56
N LEU A 397 77.43 -16.37 41.60
CA LEU A 397 76.37 -17.33 41.25
C LEU A 397 75.16 -17.19 42.19
N LEU A 398 75.38 -17.09 43.51
CA LEU A 398 74.31 -16.85 44.47
C LEU A 398 73.60 -15.52 44.25
N HIS A 399 74.34 -14.47 43.85
CA HIS A 399 73.74 -13.19 43.52
C HIS A 399 72.84 -13.29 42.26
N ARG A 400 73.32 -13.97 41.21
CA ARG A 400 72.53 -14.23 39.99
C ARG A 400 71.29 -15.07 40.28
N MET A 401 71.44 -16.17 41.01
CA MET A 401 70.31 -17.03 41.40
C MET A 401 69.26 -16.27 42.23
N ARG A 402 69.69 -15.37 43.14
CA ARG A 402 68.77 -14.51 43.90
C ARG A 402 68.08 -13.48 43.01
N GLN A 403 68.79 -12.90 42.04
CA GLN A 403 68.20 -11.96 41.08
C GLN A 403 67.18 -12.67 40.17
N GLU A 404 67.51 -13.84 39.65
CA GLU A 404 66.61 -14.65 38.84
C GLU A 404 65.39 -15.12 39.64
N ALA A 405 65.57 -15.54 40.90
CA ALA A 405 64.45 -15.90 41.77
C ALA A 405 63.50 -14.71 41.99
N ARG A 406 64.02 -13.49 42.18
CA ARG A 406 63.21 -12.26 42.29
C ARG A 406 62.48 -11.94 40.98
N ALA A 407 63.16 -12.05 39.84
CA ALA A 407 62.55 -11.82 38.53
C ALA A 407 61.42 -12.84 38.25
N ARG A 408 61.63 -14.13 38.58
CA ARG A 408 60.61 -15.18 38.48
C ARG A 408 59.41 -14.90 39.39
N LEU A 409 59.64 -14.40 40.60
CA LEU A 409 58.54 -14.01 41.51
C LEU A 409 57.75 -12.81 40.95
N GLN A 410 58.41 -11.77 40.46
CA GLN A 410 57.75 -10.61 39.84
C GLN A 410 56.95 -11.00 38.59
N ALA A 411 57.49 -11.87 37.74
CA ALA A 411 56.78 -12.37 36.57
C ALA A 411 55.48 -13.10 36.96
N ARG A 412 55.54 -13.93 38.01
CA ARG A 412 54.35 -14.62 38.55
C ARG A 412 53.33 -13.65 39.16
N GLU A 413 53.78 -12.60 39.83
CA GLU A 413 52.89 -11.56 40.37
C GLU A 413 52.19 -10.78 39.25
N HIS A 414 52.91 -10.40 38.20
CA HIS A 414 52.32 -9.75 37.03
C HIS A 414 51.35 -10.68 36.29
N GLU A 415 51.67 -11.96 36.16
CA GLU A 415 50.78 -12.95 35.57
C GLU A 415 49.51 -13.14 36.41
N ALA A 416 49.65 -13.23 37.73
CA ALA A 416 48.50 -13.29 38.63
C ALA A 416 47.62 -12.03 38.55
N GLU A 417 48.22 -10.85 38.43
CA GLU A 417 47.47 -9.60 38.29
C GLU A 417 46.76 -9.50 36.94
N ARG A 418 47.40 -9.96 35.85
CA ARG A 418 46.75 -10.07 34.53
C ARG A 418 45.51 -10.96 34.58
N LEU A 419 45.64 -12.13 35.22
CA LEU A 419 44.52 -13.06 35.39
C LEU A 419 43.42 -12.46 36.28
N ARG A 420 43.75 -11.68 37.32
CA ARG A 420 42.74 -10.97 38.12
C ARG A 420 41.96 -9.96 37.30
N ILE A 421 42.64 -9.16 36.48
CA ILE A 421 42.00 -8.20 35.58
C ILE A 421 41.10 -8.95 34.60
N GLU A 422 41.59 -10.01 33.98
CA GLU A 422 40.81 -10.83 33.05
C GLU A 422 39.55 -11.40 33.71
N ILE A 423 39.66 -11.95 34.93
CA ILE A 423 38.51 -12.45 35.69
C ILE A 423 37.48 -11.34 35.95
N VAL A 424 37.90 -10.12 36.31
CA VAL A 424 36.98 -9.00 36.51
C VAL A 424 36.30 -8.61 35.19
N THR A 425 37.06 -8.48 34.11
CA THR A 425 36.48 -8.13 32.79
C THR A 425 35.49 -9.17 32.30
N LEU A 426 35.77 -10.46 32.52
CA LEU A 426 34.85 -11.54 32.16
C LEU A 426 33.58 -11.54 33.02
N ARG A 427 33.68 -11.15 34.30
CA ARG A 427 32.52 -10.99 35.17
C ARG A 427 31.65 -9.81 34.75
N GLU A 428 32.24 -8.66 34.44
CA GLU A 428 31.52 -7.49 33.93
C GLU A 428 30.80 -7.83 32.62
N ALA A 429 31.48 -8.49 31.68
CA ALA A 429 30.86 -8.95 30.43
C ALA A 429 29.70 -9.93 30.67
N LEU A 430 29.83 -10.84 31.63
CA LEU A 430 28.75 -11.75 32.01
C LEU A 430 27.56 -11.00 32.62
N GLU A 431 27.81 -10.05 33.52
CA GLU A 431 26.76 -9.21 34.12
C GLU A 431 26.01 -8.41 33.05
N GLU A 432 26.72 -7.79 32.11
CA GLU A 432 26.13 -7.10 30.95
C GLU A 432 25.28 -8.04 30.09
N GLU A 433 25.78 -9.24 29.80
CA GLU A 433 25.03 -10.24 29.05
C GLU A 433 23.75 -10.66 29.79
N THR A 434 23.83 -10.89 31.11
CA THR A 434 22.66 -11.24 31.91
C THR A 434 21.63 -10.12 31.97
N ALA A 435 22.06 -8.86 32.05
CA ALA A 435 21.17 -7.70 32.00
C ALA A 435 20.50 -7.56 30.63
N ALA A 436 21.25 -7.77 29.53
CA ALA A 436 20.71 -7.77 28.18
C ALA A 436 19.68 -8.89 27.98
N ARG A 437 19.97 -10.11 28.46
CA ARG A 437 19.02 -11.24 28.44
C ARG A 437 17.75 -10.92 29.22
N ALA A 438 17.86 -10.40 30.45
CA ALA A 438 16.70 -10.02 31.25
C ALA A 438 15.85 -8.92 30.58
N SER A 439 16.49 -7.96 29.90
CA SER A 439 15.79 -6.94 29.11
C SER A 439 15.01 -7.54 27.94
N LEU A 440 15.62 -8.47 27.18
CA LEU A 440 14.96 -9.14 26.06
C LEU A 440 13.80 -10.03 26.53
N GLU A 441 13.97 -10.74 27.65
CA GLU A 441 12.89 -11.51 28.28
C GLU A 441 11.73 -10.61 28.71
N GLY A 442 12.03 -9.44 29.27
CA GLY A 442 11.03 -8.42 29.58
C GLY A 442 10.27 -7.94 28.36
N GLN A 443 10.97 -7.64 27.26
CA GLN A 443 10.35 -7.25 25.98
C GLN A 443 9.47 -8.37 25.41
N LEU A 444 9.96 -9.61 25.40
CA LEU A 444 9.19 -10.77 24.94
C LEU A 444 7.93 -10.98 25.77
N ARG A 445 8.00 -10.75 27.09
CA ARG A 445 6.83 -10.83 27.97
C ARG A 445 5.79 -9.76 27.62
N VAL A 446 6.20 -8.50 27.43
CA VAL A 446 5.29 -7.43 27.02
C VAL A 446 4.65 -7.75 25.68
N GLN A 447 5.43 -8.23 24.70
CA GLN A 447 4.90 -8.65 23.40
C GLN A 447 3.86 -9.77 23.52
N ARG A 448 4.09 -10.75 24.41
CA ARG A 448 3.10 -11.80 24.70
C ARG A 448 1.81 -11.21 25.28
N GLU A 449 1.92 -10.35 26.28
CA GLU A 449 0.77 -9.69 26.91
C GLU A 449 -0.01 -8.85 25.87
N GLU A 450 0.69 -8.13 24.97
CA GLU A 450 0.07 -7.41 23.85
C GLU A 450 -0.67 -8.35 22.89
N THR A 451 -0.05 -9.48 22.52
CA THR A 451 -0.71 -10.46 21.65
C THR A 451 -1.94 -11.10 22.29
N GLU A 452 -1.90 -11.39 23.60
CA GLU A 452 -3.04 -11.92 24.35
C GLU A 452 -4.21 -10.90 24.40
N VAL A 453 -3.91 -9.62 24.61
CA VAL A 453 -4.91 -8.55 24.57
C VAL A 453 -5.52 -8.40 23.18
N LEU A 454 -4.70 -8.44 22.13
CA LEU A 454 -5.18 -8.41 20.75
C LEU A 454 -6.07 -9.62 20.44
N GLU A 455 -5.68 -10.81 20.86
CA GLU A 455 -6.47 -12.03 20.70
C GLU A 455 -7.83 -11.91 21.41
N ALA A 456 -7.84 -11.42 22.66
CA ALA A 456 -9.08 -11.16 23.39
C ALA A 456 -9.98 -10.14 22.66
N SER A 457 -9.41 -9.08 22.10
CA SER A 457 -10.15 -8.08 21.32
C SER A 457 -10.77 -8.66 20.05
N LEU A 458 -10.04 -9.54 19.34
CA LEU A 458 -10.54 -10.25 18.17
C LEU A 458 -11.68 -11.20 18.54
N CYS A 459 -11.58 -11.87 19.69
CA CYS A 459 -12.65 -12.72 20.21
C CYS A 459 -13.91 -11.90 20.52
N SER A 460 -13.77 -10.75 21.18
CA SER A 460 -14.90 -9.84 21.45
C SER A 460 -15.54 -9.32 20.15
N LEU A 461 -14.73 -8.88 19.18
CA LEU A 461 -15.23 -8.43 17.88
C LEU A 461 -15.97 -9.53 17.12
N ARG A 462 -15.46 -10.78 17.16
CA ARG A 462 -16.15 -11.92 16.57
C ARG A 462 -17.50 -12.16 17.23
N THR A 463 -17.59 -12.11 18.57
CA THR A 463 -18.86 -12.29 19.27
C THR A 463 -19.88 -11.18 18.96
N GLU A 464 -19.44 -9.93 18.81
CA GLU A 464 -20.32 -8.82 18.40
C GLU A 464 -20.77 -8.95 16.95
N MET A 465 -19.89 -9.38 16.05
CA MET A 465 -20.24 -9.66 14.65
C MET A 465 -21.29 -10.78 14.55
N ASP A 466 -21.09 -11.88 15.28
CA ASP A 466 -22.04 -13.00 15.33
C ASP A 466 -23.40 -12.55 15.88
N ARG A 467 -23.40 -11.68 16.90
CA ARG A 467 -24.61 -11.09 17.46
C ARG A 467 -25.34 -10.21 16.45
N ILE A 468 -24.65 -9.27 15.79
CA ILE A 468 -25.24 -8.41 14.76
C ILE A 468 -25.80 -9.26 13.61
N GLN A 469 -25.10 -10.31 13.20
CA GLN A 469 -25.55 -11.21 12.15
C GLN A 469 -26.82 -11.98 12.57
N GLN A 470 -26.91 -12.42 13.83
CA GLN A 470 -28.14 -13.00 14.38
C GLN A 470 -29.28 -11.99 14.42
N GLU A 471 -29.05 -10.76 14.86
CA GLU A 471 -30.06 -9.69 14.87
C GLU A 471 -30.55 -9.37 13.45
N GLN A 472 -29.65 -9.26 12.46
CA GLN A 472 -30.01 -9.08 11.05
C GLN A 472 -30.82 -10.26 10.50
N SER A 473 -30.49 -11.50 10.89
CA SER A 473 -31.24 -12.68 10.49
C SER A 473 -32.65 -12.70 11.07
N GLN A 474 -32.84 -12.24 12.32
CA GLN A 474 -34.15 -12.12 12.97
C GLN A 474 -35.00 -10.99 12.36
N VAL A 475 -34.38 -9.86 12.03
CA VAL A 475 -35.06 -8.75 11.32
C VAL A 475 -35.49 -9.19 9.91
N ARG A 476 -34.66 -9.98 9.20
CA ARG A 476 -35.05 -10.56 7.90
C ARG A 476 -36.15 -11.62 8.00
N GLN A 477 -36.24 -12.35 9.12
CA GLN A 477 -37.23 -13.39 9.37
C GLN A 477 -38.56 -12.86 9.96
N SER A 478 -38.67 -11.55 10.25
CA SER A 478 -39.91 -10.92 10.72
C SER A 478 -40.61 -10.13 9.60
N PRO A 479 -41.41 -10.76 8.72
CA PRO A 479 -42.24 -10.03 7.79
C PRO A 479 -43.50 -9.53 8.52
N GLY A 480 -43.60 -8.23 8.71
CA GLY A 480 -44.88 -7.54 8.91
C GLY A 480 -45.45 -7.58 10.33
N SER A 481 -45.30 -6.46 11.04
CA SER A 481 -46.33 -5.98 11.97
C SER A 481 -46.49 -4.48 11.74
N ARG A 482 -47.48 -4.13 10.91
CA ARG A 482 -47.99 -2.76 10.82
C ARG A 482 -48.54 -2.37 12.20
N PRO A 483 -48.29 -1.17 12.73
CA PRO A 483 -49.05 -0.67 13.87
C PRO A 483 -50.47 -0.34 13.37
N GLY A 484 -51.40 -1.23 13.65
CA GLY A 484 -52.83 -1.01 13.46
C GLY A 484 -53.37 -0.08 14.53
N CYS A 485 -54.12 0.92 14.09
CA CYS A 485 -54.90 1.85 14.91
C CYS A 485 -55.79 1.10 15.92
N GLU A 486 -55.71 1.44 17.20
CA GLU A 486 -56.83 1.30 18.13
C GLU A 486 -56.98 2.61 18.93
N GLY A 487 -58.13 3.25 18.75
CA GLY A 487 -58.51 4.48 19.44
C GLY A 487 -58.94 4.23 20.89
N PRO A 488 -59.10 5.30 21.69
CA PRO A 488 -59.41 5.17 23.11
C PRO A 488 -60.92 4.92 23.27
N HIS A 489 -61.29 3.77 23.82
CA HIS A 489 -62.64 3.59 24.35
C HIS A 489 -62.59 3.44 25.87
N CYS A 490 -63.16 4.45 26.53
CA CYS A 490 -63.59 4.42 27.91
C CYS A 490 -64.44 3.17 28.19
N ALA A 491 -64.14 2.45 29.27
CA ALA A 491 -65.12 1.63 29.97
C ALA A 491 -64.82 1.64 31.47
N GLU A 492 -65.80 2.20 32.16
CA GLU A 492 -66.01 2.38 33.58
C GLU A 492 -66.45 1.06 34.25
N LYS A 493 -66.19 0.92 35.57
CA LYS A 493 -66.74 -0.03 36.56
C LYS A 493 -66.28 -1.50 36.54
N ALA A 494 -65.49 -1.89 37.53
CA ALA A 494 -65.99 -2.38 38.83
C ALA A 494 -64.93 -2.19 39.93
#